data_AF-A0A2V7NWV4-F1
#
_entry.id   AF-A0A2V7NWV4-F1
#
_cell.length_a   1.000
_cell.length_b   1.000
_cell.length_c   1.000
_cell.angle_alpha   90.00
_cell.angle_beta   90.00
_cell.angle_gamma   90.00
#
_symmetry.space_group_name_H-M   'P 1'
#
loop_
_entity.id
_entity.type
_entity.pdbx_description
1 polymer ?
#
loop_
_entity_poly.entity_id
_entity_poly.type
_entity_poly.pdbx_seq_one_letter_code
_entity_poly.pdbx_strand_id
1 'polypeptide(L)'
;RAYLDYFDDDARALVARNDVLDYPDAIVTNSAKESLAIEQAARPLMVVASNGMITGGRIVQHVKALIGDPGMTLLFVGYQGEGTLGASLQQGAKQVRIDAQDLEVRCQVRSISGFSAHADEPELLAWLGNFAQKPRTTFIVHGDPAAQAAFEPKVRALGFATAVPAWRETVELA
;
A
#
# COMPACT_ATOMS: atom_id res chain seq x y z
N ARG A 1 13.23 -6.96 15.68
CA ARG A 1 12.96 -7.24 17.12
C ARG A 1 13.63 -6.24 18.09
N ALA A 2 14.48 -5.31 17.65
CA ALA A 2 15.22 -4.40 18.55
C ALA A 2 14.38 -3.27 19.20
N TYR A 3 13.11 -3.10 18.82
CA TYR A 3 12.25 -1.98 19.19
C TYR A 3 10.84 -2.47 19.58
N LEU A 4 10.76 -3.35 20.58
CA LEU A 4 9.49 -3.97 21.02
C LEU A 4 8.55 -2.97 21.70
N ASP A 5 9.07 -1.85 22.16
CA ASP A 5 8.34 -0.73 22.76
C ASP A 5 7.38 -0.04 21.77
N TYR A 6 7.63 -0.15 20.46
CA TYR A 6 6.74 0.37 19.41
C TYR A 6 5.55 -0.54 19.07
N PHE A 7 5.56 -1.79 19.56
CA PHE A 7 4.50 -2.75 19.28
C PHE A 7 3.35 -2.53 20.27
N ASP A 8 2.12 -2.84 19.91
CA ASP A 8 1.02 -2.87 20.88
C ASP A 8 1.15 -4.08 21.83
N ASP A 9 0.27 -4.15 22.84
CA ASP A 9 0.28 -5.24 23.82
C ASP A 9 0.12 -6.62 23.18
N ASP A 10 -0.76 -6.73 22.18
CA ASP A 10 -1.05 -7.99 21.50
C ASP A 10 0.15 -8.46 20.67
N ALA A 11 0.76 -7.58 19.88
CA ALA A 11 1.94 -7.88 19.09
C ALA A 11 3.14 -8.21 19.97
N ARG A 12 3.32 -7.52 21.12
CA ARG A 12 4.34 -7.90 22.11
C ARG A 12 4.09 -9.29 22.69
N ALA A 13 2.85 -9.60 23.05
CA ALA A 13 2.48 -10.91 23.60
C ALA A 13 2.70 -12.03 22.57
N LEU A 14 2.41 -11.75 21.29
CA LEU A 14 2.67 -12.66 20.18
C LEU A 14 4.18 -12.93 20.01
N VAL A 15 5.00 -11.89 19.90
CA VAL A 15 6.46 -12.01 19.78
C VAL A 15 7.09 -12.73 20.98
N ALA A 16 6.54 -12.53 22.18
CA ALA A 16 7.01 -13.21 23.39
C ALA A 16 6.74 -14.73 23.38
N ARG A 17 5.68 -15.18 22.68
CA ARG A 17 5.32 -16.60 22.58
C ARG A 17 6.08 -17.32 21.47
N ASN A 18 6.24 -16.67 20.32
CA ASN A 18 6.97 -17.15 19.15
C ASN A 18 7.41 -15.95 18.32
N ASP A 19 8.50 -16.05 17.55
CA ASP A 19 8.77 -14.98 16.59
C ASP A 19 7.76 -15.06 15.44
N VAL A 20 6.73 -14.22 15.51
CA VAL A 20 5.65 -14.13 14.51
C VAL A 20 6.11 -13.63 13.14
N LEU A 21 7.36 -13.17 13.03
CA LEU A 21 7.98 -12.78 11.77
C LEU A 21 8.92 -13.87 11.21
N ASP A 22 9.20 -14.92 11.99
CA ASP A 22 10.00 -16.08 11.59
C ASP A 22 9.06 -17.23 11.19
N TYR A 23 8.63 -17.19 9.93
CA TYR A 23 7.75 -18.23 9.39
C TYR A 23 8.56 -19.47 9.04
N PRO A 24 8.11 -20.68 9.46
CA PRO A 24 8.65 -21.93 8.94
C PRO A 24 8.60 -21.89 7.41
N ASP A 25 9.74 -22.11 6.76
CA ASP A 25 9.96 -22.08 5.30
C ASP A 25 10.07 -20.69 4.65
N ALA A 26 10.14 -19.60 5.41
CA ALA A 26 10.47 -18.30 4.84
C ALA A 26 11.92 -18.24 4.36
N ILE A 27 12.13 -17.92 3.08
CA ILE A 27 13.45 -17.74 2.49
C ILE A 27 13.70 -16.25 2.27
N VAL A 28 14.58 -15.68 3.10
CA VAL A 28 15.00 -14.28 2.94
C VAL A 28 15.98 -14.17 1.78
N THR A 29 15.58 -13.43 0.75
CA THR A 29 16.37 -13.25 -0.47
C THR A 29 16.99 -11.86 -0.50
N ASN A 30 18.32 -11.78 -0.33
CA ASN A 30 19.02 -10.51 -0.15
C ASN A 30 19.83 -10.08 -1.37
N SER A 31 20.12 -10.97 -2.31
CA SER A 31 20.83 -10.62 -3.54
C SER A 31 19.92 -10.57 -4.77
N ALA A 32 20.31 -9.78 -5.77
CA ALA A 32 19.63 -9.76 -7.06
C ALA A 32 19.69 -11.12 -7.77
N LYS A 33 20.81 -11.83 -7.64
CA LYS A 33 21.02 -13.16 -8.24
C LYS A 33 20.03 -14.18 -7.68
N GLU A 34 19.88 -14.25 -6.35
CA GLU A 34 18.91 -15.12 -5.70
C GLU A 34 17.48 -14.75 -6.10
N SER A 35 17.16 -13.45 -6.18
CA SER A 35 15.83 -12.98 -6.59
C SER A 35 15.47 -13.47 -7.99
N LEU A 36 16.39 -13.40 -8.95
CA LEU A 36 16.16 -13.91 -10.30
C LEU A 36 16.00 -15.44 -10.33
N ALA A 37 16.72 -16.17 -9.47
CA ALA A 37 16.63 -17.63 -9.40
C ALA A 37 15.25 -18.13 -8.94
N ILE A 38 14.47 -17.30 -8.22
CA ILE A 38 13.11 -17.63 -7.76
C ILE A 38 12.18 -17.96 -8.95
N GLU A 39 12.39 -17.36 -10.12
CA GLU A 39 11.58 -17.61 -11.32
C GLU A 39 11.63 -19.08 -11.78
N GLN A 40 12.72 -19.78 -11.46
CA GLN A 40 12.94 -21.19 -11.79
C GLN A 40 12.61 -22.14 -10.62
N ALA A 41 12.20 -21.61 -9.47
CA ALA A 41 11.89 -22.42 -8.30
C ALA A 41 10.65 -23.29 -8.53
N ALA A 42 10.61 -24.45 -7.86
CA ALA A 42 9.45 -25.33 -7.89
C ALA A 42 8.21 -24.61 -7.33
N ARG A 43 7.08 -24.80 -8.01
CA ARG A 43 5.78 -24.20 -7.65
C ARG A 43 4.91 -25.23 -6.91
N PRO A 44 4.00 -24.79 -6.02
CA PRO A 44 3.62 -23.41 -5.73
C PRO A 44 4.59 -22.69 -4.79
N LEU A 45 4.73 -21.37 -4.95
CA LEU A 45 5.45 -20.50 -4.01
C LEU A 45 4.76 -19.13 -3.88
N MET A 46 5.06 -18.41 -2.81
CA MET A 46 4.65 -17.02 -2.59
C MET A 46 5.87 -16.11 -2.60
N VAL A 47 5.82 -15.03 -3.38
CA VAL A 47 6.87 -14.01 -3.41
C VAL A 47 6.30 -12.73 -2.80
N VAL A 48 6.91 -12.29 -1.70
CA VAL A 48 6.65 -10.97 -1.13
C VAL A 48 7.85 -10.08 -1.45
N ALA A 49 7.66 -9.11 -2.32
CA ALA A 49 8.73 -8.23 -2.79
C ALA A 49 8.29 -6.77 -2.80
N SER A 50 9.23 -5.89 -2.50
CA SER A 50 9.03 -4.45 -2.61
C SER A 50 9.25 -3.96 -4.05
N ASN A 51 8.61 -2.86 -4.48
CA ASN A 51 7.71 -2.00 -3.70
C ASN A 51 6.22 -2.25 -3.96
N GLY A 52 5.36 -1.88 -3.00
CA GLY A 52 3.93 -2.24 -2.99
C GLY A 52 3.07 -1.62 -4.10
N MET A 53 3.63 -0.71 -4.92
CA MET A 53 2.96 -0.08 -6.06
C MET A 53 3.60 -0.44 -7.42
N ILE A 54 4.58 -1.33 -7.43
CA ILE A 54 5.30 -1.80 -8.63
C ILE A 54 5.92 -0.63 -9.43
N THR A 55 6.46 0.37 -8.72
CA THR A 55 7.17 1.50 -9.36
C THR A 55 8.68 1.29 -9.39
N GLY A 56 9.18 0.26 -8.72
CA GLY A 56 10.60 -0.09 -8.69
C GLY A 56 10.89 -1.30 -7.81
N GLY A 57 12.17 -1.67 -7.75
CA GLY A 57 12.62 -2.82 -6.97
C GLY A 57 12.43 -4.15 -7.69
N ARG A 58 12.61 -5.24 -6.94
CA ARG A 58 12.64 -6.61 -7.49
C ARG A 58 11.27 -7.09 -7.94
N ILE A 59 10.19 -6.55 -7.37
CA ILE A 59 8.82 -6.88 -7.79
C ILE A 59 8.58 -6.62 -9.28
N VAL A 60 9.23 -5.59 -9.85
CA VAL A 60 9.07 -5.25 -11.26
C VAL A 60 9.53 -6.41 -12.15
N GLN A 61 10.65 -7.04 -11.81
CA GLN A 61 11.17 -8.18 -12.57
C GLN A 61 10.31 -9.43 -12.40
N HIS A 62 9.85 -9.71 -11.18
CA HIS A 62 8.91 -10.83 -10.94
C HIS A 62 7.59 -10.65 -11.70
N VAL A 63 7.03 -9.44 -11.70
CA VAL A 63 5.81 -9.12 -12.47
C VAL A 63 6.09 -9.26 -13.96
N LYS A 64 7.19 -8.68 -14.46
CA LYS A 64 7.59 -8.81 -15.86
C LYS A 64 7.68 -10.28 -16.33
N ALA A 65 8.27 -11.14 -15.51
CA ALA A 65 8.44 -12.56 -15.83
C ALA A 65 7.13 -13.37 -15.74
N LEU A 66 6.21 -13.00 -14.83
CA LEU A 66 5.06 -13.86 -14.47
C LEU A 66 3.69 -13.31 -14.85
N ILE A 67 3.58 -12.06 -15.29
CA ILE A 67 2.29 -11.41 -15.60
C ILE A 67 1.53 -12.08 -16.75
N GLY A 68 2.28 -12.69 -17.67
CA GLY A 68 1.75 -13.53 -18.72
C GLY A 68 1.34 -14.92 -18.25
N ASP A 69 1.51 -15.32 -17.01
CA ASP A 69 1.19 -16.69 -16.57
C ASP A 69 -0.24 -16.77 -15.99
N PRO A 70 -1.18 -17.52 -16.63
CA PRO A 70 -2.54 -17.65 -16.11
C PRO A 70 -2.63 -18.43 -14.79
N GLY A 71 -1.59 -19.19 -14.43
CA GLY A 71 -1.49 -19.87 -13.14
C GLY A 71 -1.01 -18.97 -11.99
N MET A 72 -0.61 -17.73 -12.29
CA MET A 72 -0.14 -16.77 -11.30
C MET A 72 -1.28 -15.88 -10.77
N THR A 73 -1.18 -15.49 -9.51
CA THR A 73 -2.01 -14.42 -8.93
C THR A 73 -1.13 -13.28 -8.45
N LEU A 74 -1.39 -12.08 -8.95
CA LEU A 74 -0.85 -10.83 -8.44
C LEU A 74 -1.82 -10.28 -7.40
N LEU A 75 -1.38 -10.24 -6.14
CA LEU A 75 -2.21 -9.82 -5.00
C LEU A 75 -1.72 -8.46 -4.46
N PHE A 76 -2.57 -7.44 -4.57
CA PHE A 76 -2.36 -6.16 -3.90
C PHE A 76 -2.98 -6.17 -2.49
N VAL A 77 -2.25 -5.66 -1.51
CA VAL A 77 -2.68 -5.60 -0.10
C VAL A 77 -2.78 -4.16 0.45
N GLY A 78 -2.67 -3.17 -0.43
CA GLY A 78 -2.69 -1.77 -0.05
C GLY A 78 -3.02 -0.86 -1.23
N TYR A 79 -3.12 0.43 -0.93
CA TYR A 79 -3.46 1.47 -1.90
C TYR A 79 -2.48 1.52 -3.08
N GLN A 80 -3.01 1.79 -4.27
CA GLN A 80 -2.25 1.94 -5.51
C GLN A 80 -2.42 3.36 -6.04
N GLY A 81 -1.35 4.15 -5.99
CA GLY A 81 -1.37 5.54 -6.44
C GLY A 81 -1.67 5.69 -7.92
N GLU A 82 -2.41 6.75 -8.27
CA GLU A 82 -2.66 7.11 -9.66
C GLU A 82 -1.35 7.21 -10.46
N GLY A 83 -1.36 6.72 -11.70
CA GLY A 83 -0.20 6.72 -12.59
C GLY A 83 0.83 5.62 -12.29
N THR A 84 0.66 4.83 -11.24
CA THR A 84 1.52 3.67 -10.99
C THR A 84 1.14 2.48 -11.88
N LEU A 85 2.11 1.58 -12.12
CA LEU A 85 1.86 0.32 -12.80
C LEU A 85 0.87 -0.54 -11.99
N GLY A 86 1.00 -0.54 -10.66
CA GLY A 86 0.06 -1.23 -9.78
C GLY A 86 -1.38 -0.76 -9.94
N ALA A 87 -1.62 0.54 -10.03
CA ALA A 87 -2.97 1.08 -10.27
C ALA A 87 -3.55 0.65 -11.62
N SER A 88 -2.76 0.70 -12.69
CA SER A 88 -3.18 0.21 -14.02
C SER A 88 -3.59 -1.27 -13.98
N LEU A 89 -2.80 -2.10 -13.31
CA LEU A 89 -3.07 -3.53 -13.17
C LEU A 89 -4.32 -3.79 -12.33
N GLN A 90 -4.47 -3.08 -11.22
CA GLN A 90 -5.63 -3.18 -10.34
C GLN A 90 -6.93 -2.78 -11.06
N GLN A 91 -6.86 -1.80 -11.98
CA GLN A 91 -7.99 -1.38 -12.83
C GLN A 91 -8.29 -2.36 -13.98
N GLY A 92 -7.52 -3.45 -14.11
CA GLY A 92 -7.79 -4.52 -15.07
C GLY A 92 -7.15 -4.33 -16.44
N ALA A 93 -6.05 -3.58 -16.53
CA ALA A 93 -5.27 -3.46 -17.74
C ALA A 93 -4.96 -4.83 -18.36
N LYS A 94 -5.20 -4.97 -19.66
CA LYS A 94 -4.94 -6.21 -20.43
C LYS A 94 -3.53 -6.26 -21.01
N GLN A 95 -2.88 -5.11 -21.10
CA GLN A 95 -1.49 -4.98 -21.51
C GLN A 95 -0.83 -3.92 -20.65
N VAL A 96 0.45 -4.11 -20.34
CA VAL A 96 1.28 -3.14 -19.64
C VAL A 96 2.66 -3.05 -20.28
N ARG A 97 3.31 -1.90 -20.11
CA ARG A 97 4.68 -1.64 -20.61
C ARG A 97 5.66 -1.66 -19.44
N ILE A 98 6.64 -2.57 -19.47
CA ILE A 98 7.72 -2.66 -18.47
C ILE A 98 9.06 -2.73 -19.21
N ASP A 99 10.03 -1.88 -18.86
CA ASP A 99 11.35 -1.80 -19.51
C ASP A 99 11.28 -1.77 -21.05
N ALA A 100 10.41 -0.91 -21.59
CA ALA A 100 10.15 -0.78 -23.02
C ALA A 100 9.53 -2.02 -23.69
N GLN A 101 9.06 -3.03 -22.95
CA GLN A 101 8.39 -4.24 -23.49
C GLN A 101 6.89 -4.24 -23.19
N ASP A 102 6.06 -4.45 -24.21
CA ASP A 102 4.62 -4.69 -24.04
C ASP A 102 4.39 -6.14 -23.58
N LEU A 103 3.62 -6.30 -22.51
CA LEU A 103 3.33 -7.58 -21.91
C LEU A 103 1.82 -7.75 -21.78
N GLU A 104 1.32 -8.91 -22.23
CA GLU A 104 -0.08 -9.28 -22.03
C GLU A 104 -0.33 -9.72 -20.58
N VAL A 105 -1.38 -9.19 -19.98
CA VAL A 105 -1.80 -9.53 -18.63
C VAL A 105 -2.74 -10.72 -18.68
N ARG A 106 -2.20 -11.90 -18.39
CA ARG A 106 -2.96 -13.16 -18.37
C ARG A 106 -3.13 -13.73 -16.96
N CYS A 107 -2.33 -13.27 -16.00
CA CYS A 107 -2.45 -13.67 -14.61
C CYS A 107 -3.73 -13.12 -13.94
N GLN A 108 -4.08 -13.68 -12.79
CA GLN A 108 -5.18 -13.16 -11.99
C GLN A 108 -4.71 -11.96 -11.17
N VAL A 109 -5.35 -10.81 -11.32
CA VAL A 109 -5.12 -9.65 -10.43
C VAL A 109 -6.19 -9.64 -9.35
N ARG A 110 -5.77 -9.54 -8.08
CA ARG A 110 -6.64 -9.52 -6.90
C ARG A 110 -6.20 -8.42 -5.94
N SER A 111 -7.12 -7.99 -5.08
CA SER A 111 -6.83 -6.99 -4.05
C SER A 111 -7.55 -7.32 -2.74
N ILE A 112 -6.86 -7.08 -1.64
CA ILE A 112 -7.42 -7.13 -0.27
C ILE A 112 -7.16 -5.77 0.36
N SER A 113 -8.22 -5.07 0.78
CA SER A 113 -8.12 -3.72 1.35
C SER A 113 -7.81 -3.70 2.85
N GLY A 114 -8.09 -4.79 3.58
CA GLY A 114 -7.99 -4.85 5.05
C GLY A 114 -6.57 -4.85 5.64
N PHE A 115 -5.52 -4.76 4.82
CA PHE A 115 -4.13 -4.70 5.28
C PHE A 115 -3.49 -3.31 5.10
N SER A 116 -4.26 -2.31 4.66
CA SER A 116 -3.80 -0.92 4.62
C SER A 116 -3.46 -0.44 6.04
N ALA A 117 -2.33 0.26 6.17
CA ALA A 117 -1.97 0.94 7.41
C ALA A 117 -2.65 2.31 7.57
N HIS A 118 -3.48 2.71 6.60
CA HIS A 118 -4.23 3.97 6.64
C HIS A 118 -5.62 3.73 7.20
N ALA A 119 -6.04 4.63 8.10
CA ALA A 119 -7.39 4.66 8.62
C ALA A 119 -8.39 4.92 7.49
N ASP A 120 -9.48 4.17 7.49
CA ASP A 120 -10.59 4.40 6.56
C ASP A 120 -11.34 5.69 6.92
N GLU A 121 -12.16 6.18 6.00
CA GLU A 121 -12.93 7.42 6.22
C GLU A 121 -13.69 7.46 7.56
N PRO A 122 -14.44 6.40 7.98
CA PRO A 122 -15.15 6.43 9.25
C PRO A 122 -14.20 6.52 10.44
N GLU A 123 -13.03 5.89 10.35
CA GLU A 123 -12.01 5.91 11.41
C GLU A 123 -11.36 7.29 11.52
N LEU A 124 -11.09 7.96 10.39
CA LEU A 124 -10.61 9.34 10.37
C LEU A 124 -11.63 10.32 10.95
N LEU A 125 -12.92 10.16 10.61
CA LEU A 125 -13.99 10.99 11.18
C LEU A 125 -14.17 10.73 12.68
N ALA A 126 -14.09 9.47 13.12
CA ALA A 126 -14.14 9.12 14.53
C ALA A 126 -12.94 9.70 15.29
N TRP A 127 -11.74 9.62 14.71
CA TRP A 127 -10.52 10.20 15.27
C TRP A 127 -10.66 11.73 15.44
N LEU A 128 -11.13 12.43 14.41
CA LEU A 128 -11.41 13.88 14.48
C LEU A 128 -12.44 14.20 15.57
N GLY A 129 -13.47 13.37 15.75
CA GLY A 129 -14.49 13.55 16.78
C GLY A 129 -13.95 13.59 18.22
N ASN A 130 -12.74 13.10 18.47
CA ASN A 130 -12.14 13.04 19.80
C ASN A 130 -11.38 14.32 20.22
N PHE A 131 -11.30 15.35 19.35
CA PHE A 131 -10.66 16.61 19.72
C PHE A 131 -11.50 17.42 20.72
N ALA A 132 -11.02 17.55 21.96
CA ALA A 132 -11.66 18.40 22.97
C ALA A 132 -11.66 19.89 22.59
N GLN A 133 -10.58 20.34 21.97
CA GLN A 133 -10.47 21.66 21.37
C GLN A 133 -10.11 21.51 19.89
N LYS A 134 -10.99 22.00 19.02
CA LYS A 134 -10.76 21.96 17.58
C LYS A 134 -9.64 22.93 17.18
N PRO A 135 -8.78 22.56 16.23
CA PRO A 135 -7.80 23.47 15.67
C PRO A 135 -8.50 24.62 14.93
N ARG A 136 -7.80 25.76 14.81
CA ARG A 136 -8.30 26.93 14.07
C ARG A 136 -8.58 26.62 12.61
N THR A 137 -7.74 25.80 11.99
CA THR A 137 -7.87 25.30 10.62
C THR A 137 -7.36 23.87 10.55
N THR A 138 -8.08 23.01 9.83
CA THR A 138 -7.70 21.63 9.55
C THR A 138 -7.35 21.50 8.07
N PHE A 139 -6.09 21.22 7.77
CA PHE A 139 -5.64 21.03 6.39
C PHE A 139 -5.82 19.58 5.99
N ILE A 140 -6.59 19.33 4.93
CA ILE A 140 -6.80 17.99 4.37
C ILE A 140 -5.78 17.81 3.24
N VAL A 141 -4.86 16.87 3.44
CA VAL A 141 -3.71 16.62 2.56
C VAL A 141 -3.52 15.11 2.35
N HIS A 142 -2.52 14.72 1.56
CA HIS A 142 -2.11 13.31 1.36
C HIS A 142 -3.28 12.37 0.99
N GLY A 143 -4.05 12.73 -0.01
CA GLY A 143 -5.08 11.89 -0.61
C GLY A 143 -5.37 12.34 -2.04
N ASP A 144 -6.03 11.49 -2.81
CA ASP A 144 -6.41 11.83 -4.18
C ASP A 144 -7.36 13.04 -4.17
N PRO A 145 -7.29 13.95 -5.17
CA PRO A 145 -8.13 15.14 -5.19
C PRO A 145 -9.63 14.84 -5.01
N ALA A 146 -10.11 13.76 -5.62
CA ALA A 146 -11.50 13.31 -5.47
C ALA A 146 -11.82 12.83 -4.04
N ALA A 147 -10.88 12.12 -3.39
CA ALA A 147 -11.04 11.67 -2.02
C ALA A 147 -11.05 12.87 -1.05
N GLN A 148 -10.16 13.84 -1.25
CA GLN A 148 -10.11 15.08 -0.46
C GLN A 148 -11.40 15.89 -0.60
N ALA A 149 -11.89 16.08 -1.83
CA ALA A 149 -13.13 16.79 -2.11
C ALA A 149 -14.37 16.10 -1.52
N ALA A 150 -14.37 14.76 -1.45
CA ALA A 150 -15.44 13.99 -0.81
C ALA A 150 -15.36 14.01 0.72
N PHE A 151 -14.15 14.07 1.27
CA PHE A 151 -13.89 14.04 2.71
C PHE A 151 -14.12 15.39 3.39
N GLU A 152 -13.73 16.49 2.75
CA GLU A 152 -13.80 17.83 3.33
C GLU A 152 -15.19 18.21 3.88
N PRO A 153 -16.30 18.00 3.13
CA PRO A 153 -17.63 18.34 3.64
C PRO A 153 -18.00 17.56 4.91
N LYS A 154 -17.50 16.32 5.06
CA LYS A 154 -17.75 15.48 6.24
C LYS A 154 -17.00 16.00 7.46
N VAL A 155 -15.76 16.44 7.28
CA VAL A 155 -14.97 17.09 8.33
C VAL A 155 -15.61 18.42 8.75
N ARG A 156 -16.10 19.22 7.79
CA ARG A 156 -16.87 20.45 8.09
C ARG A 156 -18.15 20.17 8.85
N ALA A 157 -18.85 19.07 8.55
CA ALA A 157 -20.07 18.68 9.26
C ALA A 157 -19.81 18.33 10.74
N LEU A 158 -18.59 17.90 11.09
CA LEU A 158 -18.14 17.76 12.48
C LEU A 158 -17.83 19.11 13.14
N GLY A 159 -17.95 20.23 12.41
CA GLY A 159 -17.74 21.60 12.88
C GLY A 159 -16.27 22.00 12.93
N PHE A 160 -15.42 21.42 12.09
CA PHE A 160 -14.04 21.87 11.89
C PHE A 160 -14.00 22.91 10.76
N ALA A 161 -13.20 23.95 10.93
CA ALA A 161 -12.79 24.78 9.81
C ALA A 161 -11.74 24.00 9.01
N THR A 162 -11.90 23.93 7.68
CA THR A 162 -11.04 23.12 6.81
C THR A 162 -10.44 23.95 5.67
N ALA A 163 -9.30 23.48 5.17
CA ALA A 163 -8.72 23.92 3.92
C ALA A 163 -8.11 22.71 3.18
N VAL A 164 -8.21 22.69 1.85
CA VAL A 164 -7.55 21.70 0.99
C VAL A 164 -6.50 22.45 0.18
N PRO A 165 -5.26 22.58 0.69
CA PRO A 165 -4.25 23.39 0.03
C PRO A 165 -3.82 22.76 -1.29
N ALA A 166 -3.62 23.61 -2.30
CA ALA A 166 -3.08 23.18 -3.59
C ALA A 166 -1.58 22.86 -3.49
N TRP A 167 -1.07 22.08 -4.44
CA TRP A 167 0.36 21.82 -4.52
C TRP A 167 1.16 23.12 -4.65
N ARG A 168 2.14 23.30 -3.76
CA ARG A 168 2.97 24.52 -3.59
C ARG A 168 2.24 25.77 -3.07
N GLU A 169 1.01 25.63 -2.60
CA GLU A 169 0.39 26.70 -1.82
C GLU A 169 1.15 26.91 -0.51
N THR A 170 1.36 28.17 -0.14
CA THR A 170 1.94 28.55 1.16
C THR A 170 0.84 29.19 2.00
N VAL A 171 0.66 28.69 3.22
CA VAL A 171 -0.34 29.19 4.15
C VAL A 171 0.35 29.75 5.39
N GLU A 172 0.00 30.97 5.77
CA GLU A 172 0.46 31.56 7.02
C GLU A 172 -0.40 31.06 8.18
N LEU A 173 0.24 30.58 9.25
CA LEU A 173 -0.43 30.15 10.47
C LEU A 173 -0.55 31.34 11.42
N ALA A 174 -1.77 31.63 11.86
CA ALA A 174 -2.10 32.75 12.74
C ALA A 174 -2.28 32.35 14.21
#